data_AF-A0A7V3I569-F1
#
_entry.id   AF-A0A7V3I569-F1
#
_cell.length_a   1.000
_cell.length_b   1.000
_cell.length_c   1.000
_cell.angle_alpha   90.00
_cell.angle_beta   90.00
_cell.angle_gamma   90.00
#
_symmetry.space_group_name_H-M   'P 1'
#
loop_
_entity.id
_entity.type
_entity.pdbx_description
1 polymer ?
#
loop_
_entity_poly.entity_id
_entity_poly.type
_entity_poly.pdbx_seq_one_letter_code
_entity_poly.pdbx_strand_id
1 'polypeptide(L)'
;MTAAARRTAGVLQEPTAARHIPYSAHGSETVVKTFAGDYVQAFRLAGVSFESADDETLNNWHERLNVTWRNVASPNFALWTHVVRRRERTVPGEFSGGGFADRLARRYRERLAGETLMVNELYLSGSSAEFVGEIVGF
;
A
#
# COMPACT_ATOMS: atom_id res chain seq x y z
N MET A 1 20.01 -37.55 15.71
CA MET A 1 19.64 -36.29 16.40
C MET A 1 20.36 -35.08 15.77
N THR A 2 20.31 -34.88 14.45
CA THR A 2 21.31 -34.02 13.76
C THR A 2 20.75 -33.17 12.61
N ALA A 3 19.51 -32.70 12.71
CA ALA A 3 18.92 -31.75 11.75
C ALA A 3 18.38 -30.47 12.42
N ALA A 4 17.90 -30.55 13.67
CA ALA A 4 17.35 -29.40 14.39
C ALA A 4 18.42 -28.35 14.77
N ALA A 5 19.62 -28.79 15.17
CA ALA A 5 20.70 -27.89 15.59
C ALA A 5 21.30 -27.05 14.44
N ARG A 6 21.12 -27.46 13.18
CA ARG A 6 21.63 -26.74 12.01
C ARG A 6 20.73 -25.57 11.60
N ARG A 7 19.44 -25.58 11.98
CA ARG A 7 18.48 -24.50 11.68
C ARG A 7 18.63 -23.31 12.63
N THR A 8 18.97 -23.55 13.88
CA THR A 8 19.17 -22.48 14.89
C THR A 8 20.45 -21.68 14.66
N ALA A 9 21.50 -22.30 14.12
CA ALA A 9 22.76 -21.62 13.81
C ALA A 9 22.63 -20.60 12.65
N GLY A 10 21.68 -20.80 11.72
CA GLY A 10 21.41 -19.85 10.63
C GLY A 10 20.69 -18.58 11.10
N VAL A 11 19.78 -18.71 12.08
CA VAL A 11 19.01 -17.59 12.64
C VAL A 11 19.88 -16.60 13.41
N LEU A 12 21.00 -17.05 13.99
CA LEU A 12 21.93 -16.17 14.72
C LEU A 12 22.86 -15.36 13.79
N GLN A 13 22.98 -15.76 12.52
CA GLN A 13 23.78 -15.08 11.50
C GLN A 13 22.92 -14.14 10.63
N GLU A 14 21.61 -14.35 10.58
CA GLU A 14 20.69 -13.42 9.93
C GLU A 14 20.47 -12.20 10.83
N PRO A 15 20.82 -10.98 10.36
CA PRO A 15 20.45 -9.78 11.09
C PRO A 15 18.93 -9.78 11.25
N THR A 16 18.47 -9.66 12.49
CA THR A 16 17.04 -9.57 12.79
C THR A 16 16.40 -8.46 11.97
N ALA A 17 15.22 -8.71 11.38
CA ALA A 17 14.50 -7.74 10.56
C ALA A 17 14.33 -6.37 11.25
N ALA A 18 14.27 -6.36 12.58
CA ALA A 18 14.27 -5.15 13.41
C ALA A 18 15.39 -4.15 13.07
N ARG A 19 16.57 -4.61 12.63
CA ARG A 19 17.68 -3.75 12.21
C ARG A 19 17.35 -2.91 10.97
N HIS A 20 16.39 -3.35 10.17
CA HIS A 20 15.93 -2.67 8.95
C HIS A 20 14.65 -1.86 9.15
N ILE A 21 14.08 -1.88 10.36
CA ILE A 21 12.88 -1.11 10.71
C ILE A 21 13.35 0.17 11.41
N PRO A 22 13.37 1.33 10.73
CA PRO A 22 13.98 2.54 11.26
C PRO A 22 13.11 3.26 12.29
N TYR A 23 12.05 2.63 12.81
CA TYR A 23 11.04 3.25 13.68
C TYR A 23 11.39 3.08 15.16
N SER A 24 11.30 4.17 15.92
CA SER A 24 11.67 4.24 17.33
C SER A 24 10.45 4.29 18.26
N ALA A 25 9.43 5.08 17.92
CA ALA A 25 8.25 5.26 18.75
C ALA A 25 7.05 5.78 17.93
N HIS A 26 5.84 5.64 18.46
CA HIS A 26 4.66 6.32 17.92
C HIS A 26 4.62 7.76 18.46
N GLY A 27 4.50 8.74 17.56
CA GLY A 27 4.26 10.14 17.91
C GLY A 27 2.77 10.47 18.04
N SER A 28 1.93 9.77 17.27
CA SER A 28 0.47 9.77 17.38
C SER A 28 -0.08 8.40 16.93
N GLU A 29 -1.40 8.25 16.81
CA GLU A 29 -2.02 7.03 16.25
C GLU A 29 -1.58 6.75 14.81
N THR A 30 -1.32 7.79 14.03
CA THR A 30 -1.04 7.70 12.58
C THR A 30 0.38 8.12 12.20
N VAL A 31 1.18 8.61 13.16
CA VAL A 31 2.53 9.15 12.94
C VAL A 31 3.56 8.37 13.74
N VAL A 32 4.63 7.94 13.06
CA VAL A 32 5.73 7.16 13.65
C VAL A 32 7.03 7.95 13.58
N LYS A 33 7.80 7.98 14.67
CA LYS A 33 9.12 8.58 14.72
C LYS A 33 10.20 7.58 14.32
N THR A 34 11.21 8.03 13.60
CA THR A 34 12.37 7.22 13.22
C THR A 34 13.52 7.36 14.23
N PHE A 35 14.53 6.48 14.17
CA PHE A 35 15.77 6.64 14.96
C PHE A 35 16.59 7.88 14.53
N ALA A 36 16.43 8.34 13.29
CA ALA A 36 17.07 9.55 12.78
C ALA A 36 16.43 10.84 13.32
N GLY A 37 15.24 10.74 13.94
CA GLY A 37 14.52 11.87 14.52
C GLY A 37 13.33 12.35 13.70
N ASP A 38 13.24 11.94 12.42
CA ASP A 38 12.15 12.30 11.52
C ASP A 38 10.83 11.62 11.89
N TYR A 39 9.72 12.26 11.55
CA TYR A 39 8.37 11.72 11.66
C TYR A 39 7.89 11.24 10.30
N VAL A 40 7.27 10.07 10.27
CA VAL A 40 6.76 9.41 9.06
C VAL A 40 5.26 9.16 9.22
N GLN A 41 4.50 9.50 8.18
CA GLN A 41 3.09 9.16 8.04
C GLN A 41 2.86 8.49 6.70
N ALA A 42 2.01 7.47 6.66
CA ALA A 42 1.67 6.74 5.45
C ALA A 42 0.16 6.80 5.17
N PHE A 43 -0.20 7.06 3.91
CA PHE A 43 -1.56 7.13 3.40
C PHE A 43 -1.77 6.00 2.42
N ARG A 44 -2.89 5.26 2.56
CA ARG A 44 -3.34 4.34 1.53
C ARG A 44 -4.21 5.08 0.53
N LEU A 45 -3.87 5.00 -0.74
CA LEU A 45 -4.60 5.65 -1.82
C LEU A 45 -5.51 4.63 -2.51
N ALA A 46 -6.74 5.03 -2.82
CA ALA A 46 -7.69 4.21 -3.57
C ALA A 46 -7.28 4.01 -5.05
N GLY A 47 -6.46 4.91 -5.58
CA GLY A 47 -6.16 4.99 -7.01
C GLY A 47 -7.33 5.55 -7.82
N VAL A 48 -7.16 5.62 -9.14
CA VAL A 48 -8.19 6.09 -10.08
C VAL A 48 -8.25 5.13 -11.27
N SER A 49 -9.46 4.78 -11.71
CA SER A 49 -9.67 3.96 -12.90
C SER A 49 -9.31 4.75 -14.16
N PHE A 50 -8.34 4.27 -14.93
CA PHE A 50 -7.86 4.94 -16.14
C PHE A 50 -8.34 4.29 -17.44
N GLU A 51 -8.66 2.99 -17.44
CA GLU A 51 -8.93 2.22 -18.68
C GLU A 51 -10.14 2.71 -19.49
N SER A 52 -11.08 3.42 -18.85
CA SER A 52 -12.27 3.98 -19.51
C SER A 52 -12.28 5.51 -19.51
N ALA A 53 -11.20 6.15 -19.06
CA ALA A 53 -11.06 7.60 -19.10
C ALA A 53 -10.62 8.03 -20.50
N ASP A 54 -11.11 9.18 -20.97
CA ASP A 54 -10.58 9.82 -22.17
C ASP A 54 -9.19 10.43 -21.92
N ASP A 55 -8.46 10.69 -23.01
CA ASP A 55 -7.10 11.21 -22.97
C ASP A 55 -7.03 12.60 -22.31
N GLU A 56 -8.06 13.43 -22.47
CA GLU A 56 -8.14 14.77 -21.87
C GLU A 56 -8.21 14.68 -20.34
N THR A 57 -9.04 13.78 -19.82
CA THR A 57 -9.19 13.49 -18.40
C THR A 57 -7.88 12.98 -17.82
N LEU A 58 -7.22 12.06 -18.52
CA LEU A 58 -5.93 11.52 -18.08
C LEU A 58 -4.86 12.62 -18.01
N ASN A 59 -4.79 13.49 -19.02
CA ASN A 59 -3.85 14.61 -19.01
C ASN A 59 -4.13 15.61 -17.87
N ASN A 60 -5.40 15.94 -17.65
CA ASN A 60 -5.82 16.79 -16.54
C ASN A 60 -5.41 16.21 -15.17
N TRP A 61 -5.48 14.89 -14.98
CA TRP A 61 -4.99 14.25 -13.76
C TRP A 61 -3.47 14.36 -13.61
N HIS A 62 -2.71 14.17 -14.69
CA HIS A 62 -1.26 14.35 -14.66
C HIS A 62 -0.87 15.79 -14.30
N GLU A 63 -1.56 16.79 -14.84
CA GLU A 63 -1.30 18.19 -14.51
C GLU A 63 -1.60 18.51 -13.05
N ARG A 64 -2.76 18.06 -12.54
CA ARG A 64 -3.13 18.22 -11.12
C ARG A 64 -2.12 17.56 -10.19
N LEU A 65 -1.68 16.35 -10.53
CA LEU A 65 -0.66 15.63 -9.77
C LEU A 65 0.67 16.40 -9.75
N ASN A 66 1.10 16.94 -10.89
CA ASN A 66 2.33 17.73 -10.98
C ASN A 66 2.25 19.03 -10.15
N VAL A 67 1.11 19.73 -10.20
CA VAL A 67 0.89 20.90 -9.33
C VAL A 67 0.92 20.50 -7.85
N THR A 68 0.31 19.38 -7.50
CA THR A 68 0.32 18.85 -6.12
C THR A 68 1.74 18.59 -5.64
N TRP A 69 2.57 17.90 -6.45
CA TRP A 69 3.97 17.66 -6.10
C TRP A 69 4.76 18.94 -5.90
N ARG A 70 4.56 19.94 -6.76
CA ARG A 70 5.23 21.24 -6.64
C ARG A 70 4.81 22.01 -5.38
N ASN A 71 3.54 21.93 -4.99
CA ASN A 71 3.05 22.61 -3.80
C ASN A 71 3.56 21.97 -2.50
N VAL A 72 3.77 20.65 -2.50
CA VAL A 72 4.22 19.91 -1.33
C VAL A 72 5.76 19.84 -1.24
N ALA A 73 6.47 20.14 -2.33
CA ALA A 73 7.92 20.13 -2.37
C ALA A 73 8.52 21.17 -1.40
N SER A 74 9.19 20.69 -0.36
CA SER A 74 9.92 21.48 0.62
C SER A 74 11.24 20.79 0.97
N PRO A 75 12.32 21.52 1.27
CA PRO A 75 13.60 20.92 1.70
C PRO A 75 13.48 20.03 2.95
N ASN A 76 12.47 20.29 3.79
CA ASN A 76 12.25 19.58 5.06
C ASN A 76 11.18 18.49 4.96
N PHE A 77 10.76 18.16 3.74
CA PHE A 77 9.72 17.17 3.49
C PHE A 77 10.11 16.25 2.33
N ALA A 78 10.11 14.95 2.60
CA ALA A 78 10.39 13.92 1.60
C ALA A 78 9.19 12.99 1.43
N LEU A 79 8.95 12.55 0.19
CA LEU A 79 7.84 11.70 -0.18
C LEU A 79 8.34 10.44 -0.87
N TRP A 80 7.70 9.31 -0.57
CA TRP A 80 7.92 8.04 -1.25
C TRP A 80 6.59 7.42 -1.65
N THR A 81 6.55 6.89 -2.86
CA THR A 81 5.42 6.09 -3.35
C THR A 81 5.79 4.62 -3.26
N HIS A 82 4.90 3.82 -2.67
CA HIS A 82 5.06 2.38 -2.55
C HIS A 82 3.89 1.68 -3.26
N VAL A 83 4.22 0.72 -4.12
CA VAL A 83 3.23 -0.13 -4.78
C VAL A 83 3.37 -1.53 -4.20
N VAL A 84 2.41 -1.94 -3.39
CA VAL A 84 2.40 -3.25 -2.75
C VAL A 84 1.47 -4.15 -3.54
N ARG A 85 2.05 -5.15 -4.22
CA ARG A 85 1.28 -6.15 -4.95
C ARG A 85 0.90 -7.28 -4.01
N ARG A 86 -0.40 -7.38 -3.71
CA ARG A 86 -0.93 -8.45 -2.85
C ARG A 86 -1.83 -9.39 -3.63
N ARG A 87 -1.89 -10.65 -3.19
CA ARG A 87 -2.91 -11.58 -3.67
C ARG A 87 -4.27 -11.17 -3.12
N GLU A 88 -5.23 -10.96 -4.01
CA GLU A 88 -6.60 -10.66 -3.62
C GLU A 88 -7.35 -11.97 -3.40
N ARG A 89 -7.96 -12.13 -2.23
CA ARG A 89 -8.89 -13.21 -1.96
C ARG A 89 -10.30 -12.66 -2.10
N THR A 90 -10.90 -12.82 -3.27
CA THR A 90 -12.29 -12.39 -3.47
C THR A 90 -13.18 -13.19 -2.51
N VAL A 91 -13.77 -12.51 -1.53
CA VAL A 91 -14.85 -13.09 -0.72
C VAL A 91 -16.10 -13.05 -1.60
N PRO A 92 -16.68 -14.20 -1.98
CA PRO A 92 -17.84 -14.20 -2.86
C PRO A 92 -19.02 -13.55 -2.14
N GLY A 93 -19.64 -12.57 -2.79
CA GLY A 93 -20.96 -12.08 -2.39
C GLY A 93 -22.03 -13.14 -2.65
N GLU A 94 -23.06 -13.17 -1.81
CA GLU A 94 -24.22 -14.03 -2.03
C GLU A 94 -25.11 -13.43 -3.11
N PHE A 95 -25.19 -14.11 -4.26
CA PHE A 95 -26.21 -13.83 -5.26
C PHE A 95 -27.41 -14.73 -4.95
N SER A 96 -28.46 -14.13 -4.40
CA SER A 96 -29.72 -14.79 -4.08
C SER A 96 -30.75 -14.40 -5.14
N GLY A 97 -30.74 -15.03 -6.31
CA GLY A 97 -31.72 -14.73 -7.34
C GLY A 97 -31.63 -15.65 -8.55
N GLY A 98 -32.32 -16.79 -8.48
CA GLY A 98 -32.32 -17.79 -9.55
C GLY A 98 -32.55 -17.16 -10.93
N GLY A 99 -31.67 -17.45 -11.90
CA GLY A 99 -31.76 -16.84 -13.23
C GLY A 99 -30.45 -16.79 -14.01
N PHE A 100 -30.38 -15.88 -15.00
CA PHE A 100 -29.18 -15.64 -15.80
C PHE A 100 -28.02 -15.08 -14.98
N ALA A 101 -28.30 -14.11 -14.09
CA ALA A 101 -27.30 -13.47 -13.23
C ALA A 101 -26.55 -14.49 -12.38
N ASP A 102 -27.26 -15.44 -11.76
CA ASP A 102 -26.66 -16.53 -10.98
C ASP A 102 -25.79 -17.46 -11.83
N ARG A 103 -26.24 -17.81 -13.04
CA ARG A 103 -25.44 -18.65 -13.96
C ARG A 103 -24.18 -17.93 -14.41
N LEU A 104 -24.28 -16.64 -14.71
CA LEU A 104 -23.14 -15.80 -15.09
C LEU A 104 -22.16 -15.68 -13.92
N ALA A 105 -22.65 -15.35 -12.73
CA ALA A 105 -21.84 -15.24 -11.51
C ALA A 105 -21.16 -16.57 -11.17
N ARG A 106 -21.85 -17.71 -11.33
CA ARG A 106 -21.23 -19.04 -11.13
C ARG A 106 -20.09 -19.30 -12.12
N ARG A 107 -20.32 -19.10 -13.42
CA ARG A 107 -19.29 -19.35 -14.44
C ARG A 107 -18.10 -18.39 -14.31
N TYR A 108 -18.36 -17.14 -13.95
CA TYR A 108 -17.33 -16.16 -13.67
C TYR A 108 -16.48 -16.56 -12.45
N ARG A 109 -17.11 -17.04 -11.38
CA ARG A 109 -16.41 -17.57 -10.20
C ARG A 109 -15.58 -18.82 -10.50
N GLU A 110 -16.12 -19.78 -11.25
CA GLU A 110 -15.39 -20.99 -11.66
C GLU A 110 -14.11 -20.63 -12.41
N ARG A 111 -14.17 -19.63 -13.29
CA ARG A 111 -12.99 -19.13 -13.99
C ARG A 111 -12.00 -18.44 -13.04
N LEU A 112 -12.50 -17.51 -12.20
CA LEU A 112 -11.67 -16.76 -11.26
C LEU A 112 -10.97 -17.66 -10.23
N ALA A 113 -11.59 -18.77 -9.82
CA ALA A 113 -11.01 -19.71 -8.87
C ALA A 113 -9.71 -20.37 -9.39
N GLY A 114 -9.52 -20.43 -10.71
CA GLY A 114 -8.29 -20.91 -11.33
C GLY A 114 -7.21 -19.84 -11.49
N GLU A 115 -7.51 -18.57 -11.25
CA GLU A 115 -6.61 -17.44 -11.48
C GLU A 115 -6.06 -16.89 -10.15
N THR A 116 -4.77 -16.55 -10.11
CA THR A 116 -4.21 -15.81 -8.96
C THR A 116 -4.48 -14.33 -9.15
N LEU A 117 -5.57 -13.86 -8.55
CA LEU A 117 -5.88 -12.43 -8.54
C LEU A 117 -4.85 -11.65 -7.74
N MET A 118 -4.40 -10.54 -8.32
CA MET A 118 -3.46 -9.62 -7.71
C MET A 118 -4.08 -8.23 -7.73
N VAL A 119 -3.95 -7.50 -6.63
CA VAL A 119 -4.27 -6.08 -6.57
C VAL A 119 -3.01 -5.31 -6.21
N ASN A 120 -2.90 -4.13 -6.80
CA ASN A 120 -1.87 -3.16 -6.43
C ASN A 120 -2.48 -2.20 -5.40
N GLU A 121 -1.95 -2.22 -4.19
CA GLU A 121 -2.24 -1.19 -3.20
C GLU A 121 -1.20 -0.08 -3.33
N LEU A 122 -1.68 1.16 -3.42
CA LEU A 122 -0.85 2.34 -3.53
C LEU A 122 -0.73 2.98 -2.14
N TYR A 123 0.50 3.19 -1.70
CA TYR A 123 0.79 3.90 -0.46
C TYR A 123 1.68 5.11 -0.76
N LEU A 124 1.39 6.21 -0.08
CA LEU A 124 2.21 7.41 -0.08
C LEU A 124 2.73 7.63 1.33
N SER A 125 4.04 7.67 1.52
CA SER A 125 4.64 8.02 2.82
C SER A 125 5.36 9.35 2.74
N GLY A 126 5.08 10.24 3.69
CA GLY A 126 5.82 11.48 3.89
C GLY A 126 6.71 11.39 5.11
N SER A 127 7.92 11.94 5.05
CA SER A 127 8.77 12.20 6.22
C SER A 127 9.04 13.68 6.41
N SER A 128 8.99 14.14 7.65
CA SER A 128 9.39 15.51 8.03
C SER A 128 10.29 15.50 9.27
N ALA A 129 11.22 16.44 9.31
CA ALA A 129 12.11 16.65 10.46
C ALA A 129 11.37 17.23 11.68
N GLU A 130 10.28 17.95 11.44
CA GLU A 130 9.45 18.54 12.51
C GLU A 130 8.19 17.71 12.72
N PHE A 131 7.70 17.69 13.96
CA PHE A 131 6.37 17.16 14.25
C PHE A 131 5.35 18.16 13.72
N VAL A 132 5.08 18.08 12.43
CA VAL A 132 3.83 18.55 11.87
C VAL A 132 2.78 17.62 12.48
N GLY A 133 1.77 18.17 13.15
CA GLY A 133 0.66 17.38 13.69
C GLY A 133 0.00 16.52 12.61
N GLU A 134 -1.13 15.91 12.95
CA GLU A 134 -1.88 15.08 11.99
C GLU A 134 -2.02 15.83 10.64
N ILE A 135 -1.43 15.29 9.56
CA ILE A 135 -1.53 15.86 8.21
C ILE A 135 -2.94 15.53 7.72
N VAL A 136 -3.94 16.11 8.39
CA VAL A 136 -5.37 16.06 8.05
C VAL A 136 -5.61 17.26 7.16
N GLY A 137 -5.16 17.15 5.92
CA GLY A 137 -5.24 18.25 4.97
C GLY A 137 -5.12 17.77 3.54
N PHE A 138 -5.65 16.59 3.24
CA PHE A 138 -5.87 16.09 1.89
C PHE A 138 -7.22 15.40 1.81
#